data_AF-A0A523U0E9-F1
#
_entry.id   AF-A0A523U0E9-F1
#
_cell.length_a   1.000
_cell.length_b   1.000
_cell.length_c   1.000
_cell.angle_alpha   90.00
_cell.angle_beta   90.00
_cell.angle_gamma   90.00
#
_symmetry.space_group_name_H-M   'P 1'
#
loop_
_entity.id
_entity.type
_entity.pdbx_description
1 polymer ?
#
loop_
_entity_poly.entity_id
_entity_poly.type
_entity_poly.pdbx_seq_one_letter_code
_entity_poly.pdbx_strand_id
1 'polypeptide(L)'
;MRNKHIQIFFVIVTISCLVSLGCGGGHKSSRSGVPAFGGGTGTGTGTGTGTGTGGNGTGTGTSGAKAFTLVCAFKAELNLGTSEKQAFGEMVKSTSARIWESTKNQVYIQKATIKTGESGDVVIVSPNRTFDHGGMSVYGYSDGSTAYVGAQCLTVTLQHELGHSRWSLQDHYGSTIDCIMNASGGGTYMKALYCEGGQYDCWGSMKSRLGLSDSGGSGAVPATEIVIE
;
A
#
# COMPACT_ATOMS: atom_id res chain seq x y z
N MET A 1 -29.18 47.32 -34.79
CA MET A 1 -29.54 46.54 -36.00
C MET A 1 -29.87 45.12 -35.57
N ARG A 2 -31.08 44.67 -35.91
CA ARG A 2 -31.64 43.33 -35.66
C ARG A 2 -30.85 42.27 -36.44
N ASN A 3 -30.79 41.04 -35.91
CA ASN A 3 -31.13 39.77 -36.59
C ASN A 3 -30.90 38.66 -35.55
N LYS A 4 -31.90 37.95 -35.00
CA LYS A 4 -33.04 37.15 -35.50
C LYS A 4 -32.78 35.69 -35.10
N HIS A 5 -33.67 35.20 -34.24
CA HIS A 5 -33.83 33.82 -33.81
C HIS A 5 -33.88 32.83 -34.99
N ILE A 6 -33.27 31.65 -34.81
CA ILE A 6 -33.66 30.41 -35.49
C ILE A 6 -33.94 29.38 -34.39
N GLN A 7 -35.22 29.24 -34.05
CA GLN A 7 -35.82 28.01 -33.51
C GLN A 7 -36.45 27.26 -34.69
N ILE A 8 -36.51 25.93 -34.62
CA ILE A 8 -37.43 24.95 -35.28
C ILE A 8 -36.63 23.65 -35.57
N PHE A 9 -37.07 22.41 -35.33
CA PHE A 9 -38.17 21.74 -34.59
C PHE A 9 -38.09 20.21 -34.94
N PHE A 10 -38.84 19.35 -34.22
CA PHE A 10 -39.26 17.96 -34.56
C PHE A 10 -38.23 16.80 -34.40
N VAL A 11 -38.30 15.97 -33.32
CA VAL A 11 -39.23 14.86 -32.99
C VAL A 11 -39.09 13.65 -33.94
N ILE A 12 -38.72 12.48 -33.40
CA ILE A 12 -39.40 11.19 -33.63
C ILE A 12 -39.01 10.19 -32.53
N VAL A 13 -40.05 9.67 -31.89
CA VAL A 13 -40.12 8.55 -30.96
C VAL A 13 -39.84 7.25 -31.72
N THR A 14 -39.06 6.33 -31.15
CA THR A 14 -39.20 4.91 -31.49
C THR A 14 -39.13 4.05 -30.24
N ILE A 15 -40.33 3.62 -29.86
CA ILE A 15 -40.68 2.62 -28.86
C ILE A 15 -40.45 1.23 -29.47
N SER A 16 -40.03 0.29 -28.62
CA SER A 16 -40.18 -1.19 -28.70
C SER A 16 -38.90 -1.98 -28.98
N CYS A 17 -38.48 -2.75 -27.98
CA CYS A 17 -38.60 -4.21 -28.04
C CYS A 17 -38.39 -4.82 -26.65
N LEU A 18 -39.51 -5.16 -25.99
CA LEU A 18 -39.58 -6.23 -25.01
C LEU A 18 -39.28 -7.56 -25.71
N VAL A 19 -38.24 -8.28 -25.28
CA VAL A 19 -38.17 -9.74 -25.47
C VAL A 19 -37.52 -10.41 -24.25
N SER A 20 -38.36 -11.14 -23.53
CA SER A 20 -38.15 -12.40 -22.81
C SER A 20 -36.94 -12.62 -21.87
N LEU A 21 -37.28 -12.72 -20.58
CA LEU A 21 -37.11 -13.90 -19.71
C LEU A 21 -36.08 -14.96 -20.17
N GLY A 22 -34.94 -15.01 -19.48
CA GLY A 22 -34.00 -16.12 -19.47
C GLY A 22 -33.57 -16.42 -18.03
N CYS A 23 -34.15 -17.48 -17.47
CA CYS A 23 -33.90 -18.02 -16.14
C CYS A 23 -32.56 -18.77 -16.10
N GLY A 24 -31.87 -18.76 -14.95
CA GLY A 24 -30.95 -19.84 -14.57
C GLY A 24 -29.47 -19.63 -14.91
N GLY A 25 -28.73 -19.06 -13.96
CA GLY A 25 -27.28 -19.03 -13.98
C GLY A 25 -26.74 -18.73 -12.60
N GLY A 26 -26.87 -19.67 -11.66
CA GLY A 26 -26.21 -19.60 -10.37
C GLY A 26 -24.69 -19.61 -10.57
N HIS A 27 -24.08 -18.44 -10.64
CA HIS A 27 -22.64 -18.31 -10.65
C HIS A 27 -22.14 -18.38 -9.21
N LYS A 28 -21.69 -19.58 -8.83
CA LYS A 28 -20.72 -19.74 -7.75
C LYS A 28 -19.56 -18.78 -8.02
N SER A 29 -19.36 -17.83 -7.12
CA SER A 29 -18.14 -17.05 -7.03
C SER A 29 -16.96 -18.01 -6.81
N SER A 30 -16.33 -18.47 -7.88
CA SER A 30 -14.94 -18.88 -7.85
C SER A 30 -14.13 -17.60 -7.72
N ARG A 31 -13.82 -17.24 -6.48
CA ARG A 31 -12.70 -16.35 -6.18
C ARG A 31 -11.47 -17.00 -6.81
N SER A 32 -11.17 -16.59 -8.03
CA SER A 32 -9.98 -16.99 -8.76
C SER A 32 -8.78 -16.63 -7.90
N GLY A 33 -7.88 -17.60 -7.79
CA GLY A 33 -6.88 -17.71 -6.75
C GLY A 33 -6.06 -16.44 -6.58
N VAL A 34 -6.11 -15.90 -5.37
CA VAL A 34 -4.89 -15.39 -4.76
C VAL A 34 -3.90 -16.55 -4.81
N PRO A 35 -2.72 -16.41 -5.43
CA PRO A 35 -1.74 -17.48 -5.42
C PRO A 35 -1.41 -17.82 -3.96
N ALA A 36 -1.64 -19.08 -3.60
CA ALA A 36 -1.19 -19.67 -2.35
C ALA A 36 0.33 -19.74 -2.38
N PHE A 37 0.99 -18.67 -1.94
CA PHE A 37 2.39 -18.74 -1.57
C PHE A 37 2.47 -19.28 -0.14
N GLY A 38 3.25 -20.36 0.01
CA GLY A 38 3.26 -21.26 1.15
C GLY A 38 3.45 -20.55 2.49
N GLY A 39 2.51 -20.82 3.41
CA GLY A 39 2.72 -20.61 4.82
C GLY A 39 3.84 -21.52 5.28
N GLY A 40 4.96 -20.92 5.68
CA GLY A 40 5.90 -21.57 6.58
C GLY A 40 5.22 -21.71 7.94
N THR A 41 4.87 -22.93 8.33
CA THR A 41 4.48 -23.28 9.70
C THR A 41 5.70 -23.15 10.60
N GLY A 42 5.94 -21.95 11.13
CA GLY A 42 6.81 -21.74 12.29
C GLY A 42 5.97 -21.86 13.56
N THR A 43 5.80 -23.07 14.10
CA THR A 43 5.28 -23.25 15.47
C THR A 43 6.37 -22.87 16.46
N GLY A 44 6.46 -21.58 16.77
CA GLY A 44 7.32 -21.05 17.83
C GLY A 44 6.48 -20.53 18.99
N THR A 45 6.08 -21.41 19.91
CA THR A 45 5.66 -21.01 21.26
C THR A 45 6.91 -20.63 22.05
N GLY A 46 7.32 -19.37 21.95
CA GLY A 46 8.40 -18.80 22.75
C GLY A 46 7.85 -17.76 23.73
N THR A 47 7.52 -18.17 24.95
CA THR A 47 7.36 -17.26 26.08
C THR A 47 8.74 -16.90 26.62
N GLY A 48 9.41 -15.96 25.97
CA GLY A 48 10.72 -15.46 26.38
C GLY A 48 10.60 -14.08 27.02
N THR A 49 10.47 -14.01 28.35
CA THR A 49 10.79 -12.78 29.11
C THR A 49 12.30 -12.67 29.23
N GLY A 50 12.94 -12.12 28.20
CA GLY A 50 14.38 -11.84 28.19
C GLY A 50 14.65 -10.35 28.35
N THR A 51 15.12 -9.92 29.52
CA THR A 51 15.81 -8.64 29.71
C THR A 51 17.21 -8.76 29.10
N GLY A 52 17.33 -8.41 27.81
CA GLY A 52 18.59 -8.40 27.09
C GLY A 52 19.40 -7.12 27.36
N THR A 53 20.41 -7.22 28.21
CA THR A 53 21.51 -6.24 28.28
C THR A 53 22.39 -6.39 27.04
N GLY A 54 22.75 -5.26 26.43
CA GLY A 54 23.42 -5.10 25.13
C GLY A 54 24.40 -6.21 24.73
N GLY A 55 24.00 -7.00 23.75
CA GLY A 55 24.89 -7.87 22.97
C GLY A 55 25.17 -7.21 21.62
N ASN A 56 26.46 -6.97 21.34
CA ASN A 56 26.96 -6.68 19.99
C ASN A 56 26.67 -7.90 19.11
N GLY A 57 25.48 -7.93 18.49
CA GLY A 57 25.18 -8.87 17.43
C GLY A 57 25.94 -8.47 16.19
N THR A 58 27.01 -9.20 15.86
CA THR A 58 27.58 -9.23 14.51
C THR A 58 26.59 -9.92 13.58
N GLY A 59 25.48 -9.25 13.29
CA GLY A 59 24.70 -9.59 12.11
C GLY A 59 25.63 -9.42 10.92
N THR A 60 25.69 -10.42 10.06
CA THR A 60 26.12 -10.26 8.67
C THR A 60 25.16 -9.26 8.02
N GLY A 61 25.33 -7.98 8.35
CA GLY A 61 24.57 -6.91 7.77
C GLY A 61 24.83 -6.99 6.28
N THR A 62 23.76 -7.10 5.50
CA THR A 62 23.80 -6.90 4.06
C THR A 62 24.49 -5.56 3.82
N SER A 63 25.79 -5.58 3.53
CA SER A 63 26.60 -4.39 3.43
C SER A 63 26.01 -3.52 2.32
N GLY A 64 25.33 -2.42 2.68
CA GLY A 64 24.69 -1.51 1.73
C GLY A 64 23.16 -1.43 1.79
N ALA A 65 22.47 -2.26 2.57
CA ALA A 65 21.03 -2.11 2.78
C ALA A 65 20.70 -0.82 3.55
N LYS A 66 19.64 -0.14 3.13
CA LYS A 66 19.14 1.11 3.72
C LYS A 66 17.93 0.81 4.60
N ALA A 67 18.13 1.02 5.89
CA ALA A 67 17.09 1.02 6.89
C ALA A 67 16.40 2.37 6.97
N PHE A 68 15.10 2.39 7.24
CA PHE A 68 14.41 3.58 7.72
C PHE A 68 13.44 3.24 8.85
N THR A 69 13.02 4.27 9.58
CA THR A 69 12.08 4.15 10.70
C THR A 69 10.74 4.78 10.35
N LEU A 70 9.68 4.27 10.97
CA LEU A 70 8.32 4.80 10.87
C LEU A 70 7.77 5.18 12.23
N VAL A 71 7.04 6.28 12.27
CA VAL A 71 6.08 6.62 13.31
C VAL A 71 4.69 6.46 12.74
N CYS A 72 3.93 5.51 13.26
CA CYS A 72 2.55 5.22 12.89
C CYS A 72 1.62 5.72 13.99
N ALA A 73 0.78 6.70 13.66
CA ALA A 73 -0.10 7.36 14.61
C ALA A 73 -1.56 6.99 14.36
N PHE A 74 -2.17 6.33 15.34
CA PHE A 74 -3.60 6.09 15.38
C PHE A 74 -4.31 7.32 15.92
N LYS A 75 -5.22 7.90 15.13
CA LYS A 75 -6.03 9.03 15.58
C LYS A 75 -6.80 8.66 16.84
N ALA A 76 -6.83 9.58 17.82
CA ALA A 76 -7.33 9.27 19.16
C ALA A 76 -8.81 8.87 19.15
N GLU A 77 -9.61 9.48 18.27
CA GLU A 77 -11.03 9.21 18.12
C GLU A 77 -11.37 7.80 17.62
N LEU A 78 -10.40 7.08 17.06
CA LEU A 78 -10.63 5.70 16.63
C LEU A 78 -10.78 4.74 17.82
N ASN A 79 -10.27 5.14 19.00
CA ASN A 79 -10.33 4.37 20.25
C ASN A 79 -9.95 2.89 20.07
N LEU A 80 -8.90 2.63 19.28
CA LEU A 80 -8.45 1.28 18.95
C LEU A 80 -7.59 0.69 20.07
N GLY A 81 -7.81 -0.59 20.35
CA GLY A 81 -7.10 -1.32 21.39
C GLY A 81 -5.70 -1.78 20.97
N THR A 82 -4.99 -2.40 21.91
CA THR A 82 -3.66 -2.96 21.70
C THR A 82 -3.65 -4.04 20.61
N SER A 83 -4.71 -4.84 20.49
CA SER A 83 -4.85 -5.89 19.48
C SER A 83 -4.80 -5.35 18.05
N GLU A 84 -5.47 -4.22 17.79
CA GLU A 84 -5.52 -3.59 16.48
C GLU A 84 -4.17 -2.96 16.14
N LYS A 85 -3.50 -2.34 17.13
CA LYS A 85 -2.13 -1.85 16.98
C LYS A 85 -1.15 -2.99 16.67
N GLN A 86 -1.29 -4.14 17.31
CA GLN A 86 -0.49 -5.35 17.04
C GLN A 86 -0.73 -5.88 15.61
N ALA A 87 -2.00 -5.98 15.20
CA ALA A 87 -2.35 -6.40 13.85
C ALA A 87 -1.77 -5.47 12.78
N PHE A 88 -1.82 -4.16 13.01
CA PHE A 88 -1.18 -3.17 12.14
C PHE A 88 0.35 -3.33 12.13
N GLY A 89 0.97 -3.64 13.26
CA GLY A 89 2.40 -3.97 13.34
C GLY A 89 2.80 -5.16 12.47
N GLU A 90 2.00 -6.22 12.43
CA GLU A 90 2.24 -7.35 11.52
C GLU A 90 2.07 -6.95 10.05
N MET A 91 1.12 -6.06 9.74
CA MET A 91 0.98 -5.47 8.40
C MET A 91 2.21 -4.63 8.01
N VAL A 92 2.78 -3.86 8.94
CA VAL A 92 4.04 -3.11 8.72
C VAL A 92 5.21 -4.05 8.45
N LYS A 93 5.35 -5.15 9.19
CA LYS A 93 6.39 -6.18 8.92
C LYS A 93 6.23 -6.78 7.52
N SER A 94 5.00 -7.12 7.13
CA SER A 94 4.73 -7.66 5.79
C SER A 94 5.02 -6.64 4.69
N THR A 95 4.68 -5.37 4.92
CA THR A 95 5.03 -4.27 4.02
C THR A 95 6.54 -4.08 3.91
N SER A 96 7.29 -4.19 5.02
CA SER A 96 8.76 -4.13 5.03
C SER A 96 9.38 -5.21 4.15
N ALA A 97 8.89 -6.46 4.24
CA ALA A 97 9.35 -7.55 3.39
C ALA A 97 9.08 -7.30 1.90
N ARG A 98 7.92 -6.72 1.56
CA ARG A 98 7.62 -6.33 0.18
C ARG A 98 8.50 -5.18 -0.32
N ILE A 99 8.80 -4.19 0.52
CA ILE A 99 9.75 -3.12 0.19
C ILE A 99 11.14 -3.73 -0.07
N TRP A 100 11.57 -4.67 0.77
CA TRP A 100 12.83 -5.37 0.58
C TRP A 100 12.90 -6.06 -0.78
N GLU A 101 11.92 -6.91 -1.10
CA GLU A 101 11.86 -7.63 -2.37
C GLU A 101 11.79 -6.66 -3.57
N SER A 102 10.88 -5.68 -3.52
CA SER A 102 10.66 -4.72 -4.61
C SER A 102 11.82 -3.75 -4.83
N THR A 103 12.67 -3.55 -3.82
CA THR A 103 13.90 -2.74 -3.93
C THR A 103 15.15 -3.59 -4.16
N LYS A 104 14.97 -4.83 -4.66
CA LYS A 104 16.04 -5.79 -4.94
C LYS A 104 16.93 -6.01 -3.72
N ASN A 105 16.32 -6.20 -2.55
CA ASN A 105 16.99 -6.46 -1.28
C ASN A 105 17.88 -5.31 -0.77
N GLN A 106 17.43 -4.06 -0.90
CA GLN A 106 18.24 -2.89 -0.55
C GLN A 106 17.57 -1.92 0.40
N VAL A 107 16.24 -1.97 0.59
CA VAL A 107 15.53 -1.04 1.48
C VAL A 107 14.57 -1.81 2.37
N TYR A 108 14.51 -1.48 3.65
CA TYR A 108 13.55 -2.10 4.57
C TYR A 108 13.18 -1.15 5.72
N ILE A 109 12.06 -1.44 6.37
CA ILE A 109 11.65 -0.76 7.60
C ILE A 109 12.39 -1.44 8.75
N GLN A 110 13.31 -0.73 9.40
CA GLN A 110 14.03 -1.26 10.54
C GLN A 110 13.19 -1.24 11.81
N LYS A 111 12.47 -0.14 12.02
CA LYS A 111 11.67 0.07 13.22
C LYS A 111 10.39 0.81 12.88
N ALA A 112 9.27 0.39 13.48
CA ALA A 112 8.04 1.15 13.48
C ALA A 112 7.53 1.33 14.92
N THR A 113 7.33 2.59 15.30
CA THR A 113 6.66 2.97 16.55
C THR A 113 5.19 3.23 16.25
N ILE A 114 4.31 2.45 16.88
CA ILE A 114 2.87 2.52 16.74
C ILE A 114 2.29 3.13 18.01
N LYS A 115 1.72 4.33 17.89
CA LYS A 115 1.23 5.10 19.04
C LYS A 115 -0.13 5.72 18.74
N THR A 116 -0.77 6.26 19.76
CA THR A 116 -1.92 7.16 19.58
C THR A 116 -1.41 8.58 19.30
N GLY A 117 -2.01 9.28 18.33
CA GLY A 117 -1.67 10.67 18.02
C GLY A 117 -2.18 11.15 16.66
N GLU A 118 -1.97 12.43 16.39
CA GLU A 118 -2.45 13.11 15.16
C GLU A 118 -1.37 13.25 14.08
N SER A 119 -0.13 12.86 14.37
CA SER A 119 1.00 13.04 13.44
C SER A 119 2.00 11.90 13.52
N GLY A 120 2.56 11.59 12.36
CA GLY A 120 3.56 10.56 12.14
C GLY A 120 3.90 10.48 10.66
N ASP A 121 4.75 9.54 10.29
CA ASP A 121 5.01 9.22 8.87
C ASP A 121 3.79 8.53 8.23
N VAL A 122 3.04 7.80 9.06
CA VAL A 122 1.78 7.14 8.69
C VAL A 122 0.72 7.50 9.72
N VAL A 123 -0.42 8.04 9.29
CA VAL A 123 -1.58 8.33 10.13
C VAL A 123 -2.70 7.35 9.80
N ILE A 124 -3.19 6.66 10.81
CA ILE A 124 -4.30 5.71 10.68
C ILE A 124 -5.58 6.47 10.97
N VAL A 125 -6.41 6.65 9.95
CA VAL A 125 -7.60 7.53 9.96
C VAL A 125 -8.93 6.79 10.06
N SER A 126 -8.91 5.45 10.00
CA SER A 126 -10.11 4.61 10.04
C SER A 126 -9.77 3.24 10.60
N PRO A 127 -10.67 2.57 11.35
CA PRO A 127 -10.46 1.20 11.77
C PRO A 127 -10.63 0.20 10.61
N ASN A 128 -11.28 0.64 9.53
CA ASN A 128 -11.62 -0.20 8.39
C ASN A 128 -10.53 -0.15 7.32
N ARG A 129 -10.69 -0.99 6.29
CA ARG A 129 -9.80 -0.99 5.11
C ARG A 129 -9.90 0.30 4.30
N THR A 130 -11.10 0.86 4.18
CA THR A 130 -11.38 2.07 3.41
C THR A 130 -11.98 3.16 4.28
N PHE A 131 -11.95 4.39 3.79
CA PHE A 131 -12.54 5.56 4.45
C PHE A 131 -12.91 6.63 3.41
N ASP A 132 -13.79 7.56 3.81
CA ASP A 132 -14.15 8.69 2.97
C ASP A 132 -13.02 9.72 2.95
N HIS A 133 -12.63 10.14 1.75
CA HIS A 133 -11.73 11.26 1.54
C HIS A 133 -12.25 12.08 0.36
N GLY A 134 -12.75 13.29 0.65
CA GLY A 134 -13.31 14.16 -0.38
C GLY A 134 -14.55 13.59 -1.07
N GLY A 135 -15.38 12.81 -0.36
CA GLY A 135 -16.58 12.18 -0.93
C GLY A 135 -16.31 10.90 -1.73
N MET A 136 -15.09 10.37 -1.69
CA MET A 136 -14.69 9.13 -2.32
C MET A 136 -14.22 8.11 -1.29
N SER A 137 -14.60 6.84 -1.47
CA SER A 137 -14.05 5.74 -0.67
C SER A 137 -12.65 5.38 -1.17
N VAL A 138 -11.63 5.61 -0.34
CA VAL A 138 -10.22 5.34 -0.65
C VAL A 138 -9.62 4.31 0.30
N TYR A 139 -8.55 3.65 -0.13
CA TYR A 139 -7.76 2.73 0.70
C TYR A 139 -6.66 3.45 1.50
N GLY A 140 -6.16 4.53 0.92
CA GLY A 140 -5.13 5.40 1.45
C GLY A 140 -5.03 6.67 0.60
N TYR A 141 -4.28 7.64 1.10
CA TYR A 141 -3.80 8.79 0.32
C TYR A 141 -2.53 9.34 0.97
N SER A 142 -1.83 10.23 0.28
CA SER A 142 -0.70 10.97 0.84
C SER A 142 -0.79 12.45 0.56
N ASP A 143 -0.31 13.28 1.50
CA ASP A 143 -0.11 14.73 1.29
C ASP A 143 1.31 15.07 0.77
N GLY A 144 2.09 14.04 0.41
CA GLY A 144 3.48 14.15 -0.02
C GLY A 144 4.51 14.06 1.10
N SER A 145 4.08 14.19 2.36
CA SER A 145 4.94 14.04 3.55
C SER A 145 4.48 12.92 4.48
N THR A 146 3.17 12.70 4.54
CA THR A 146 2.50 11.76 5.42
C THR A 146 1.65 10.81 4.58
N ALA A 147 1.65 9.53 4.93
CA ALA A 147 0.73 8.54 4.41
C ALA A 147 -0.49 8.44 5.32
N TYR A 148 -1.70 8.42 4.77
CA TYR A 148 -2.95 8.26 5.51
C TYR A 148 -3.62 6.97 5.06
N VAL A 149 -3.87 6.05 5.99
CA VAL A 149 -4.39 4.71 5.67
C VAL A 149 -5.44 4.25 6.67
N GLY A 150 -6.22 3.24 6.28
CA GLY A 150 -7.04 2.49 7.22
C GLY A 150 -6.20 1.48 8.04
N ALA A 151 -6.65 1.13 9.25
CA ALA A 151 -5.97 0.16 10.12
C ALA A 151 -5.90 -1.25 9.49
N GLN A 152 -6.84 -1.55 8.60
CA GLN A 152 -6.92 -2.81 7.85
C GLN A 152 -6.58 -2.63 6.36
N CYS A 153 -5.76 -1.63 6.03
CA CYS A 153 -5.31 -1.41 4.67
C CYS A 153 -4.53 -2.62 4.13
N LEU A 154 -4.43 -2.71 2.80
CA LEU A 154 -3.63 -3.74 2.17
C LEU A 154 -2.14 -3.37 2.29
N THR A 155 -1.25 -4.36 2.40
CA THR A 155 0.20 -4.10 2.43
C THR A 155 0.69 -3.32 1.21
N VAL A 156 0.07 -3.59 0.04
CA VAL A 156 0.35 -2.85 -1.20
C VAL A 156 -0.12 -1.40 -1.13
N THR A 157 -1.22 -1.12 -0.44
CA THR A 157 -1.66 0.26 -0.19
C THR A 157 -0.66 0.98 0.70
N LEU A 158 -0.25 0.39 1.84
CA LEU A 158 0.76 1.05 2.68
C LEU A 158 2.06 1.30 1.92
N GLN A 159 2.54 0.32 1.14
CA GLN A 159 3.74 0.49 0.33
C GLN A 159 3.58 1.60 -0.73
N HIS A 160 2.42 1.68 -1.37
CA HIS A 160 2.07 2.73 -2.33
C HIS A 160 2.12 4.12 -1.69
N GLU A 161 1.46 4.31 -0.55
CA GLU A 161 1.45 5.60 0.14
C GLU A 161 2.83 6.00 0.67
N LEU A 162 3.66 5.02 1.10
CA LEU A 162 5.06 5.27 1.42
C LEU A 162 5.88 5.69 0.18
N GLY A 163 5.49 5.19 -1.01
CA GLY A 163 6.00 5.66 -2.30
C GLY A 163 5.89 7.17 -2.47
N HIS A 164 4.71 7.71 -2.16
CA HIS A 164 4.48 9.15 -2.17
C HIS A 164 5.22 9.86 -1.04
N SER A 165 5.00 9.46 0.21
CA SER A 165 5.45 10.25 1.38
C SER A 165 6.96 10.18 1.63
N ARG A 166 7.61 9.05 1.32
CA ARG A 166 9.06 8.88 1.57
C ARG A 166 9.90 9.08 0.32
N TRP A 167 9.38 8.70 -0.83
CA TRP A 167 10.17 8.66 -2.06
C TRP A 167 9.62 9.57 -3.16
N SER A 168 8.61 10.39 -2.85
CA SER A 168 7.94 11.35 -3.74
C SER A 168 7.76 10.79 -5.14
N LEU A 169 7.36 9.52 -5.21
CA LEU A 169 6.99 8.88 -6.45
C LEU A 169 5.59 9.41 -6.83
N GLN A 170 5.35 9.54 -8.13
CA GLN A 170 4.07 9.99 -8.64
C GLN A 170 3.19 8.80 -8.97
N ASP A 171 1.88 9.01 -8.90
CA ASP A 171 0.93 8.05 -9.39
C ASP A 171 1.03 7.87 -10.91
N HIS A 172 0.74 6.65 -11.34
CA HIS A 172 0.55 6.34 -12.75
C HIS A 172 -0.94 6.17 -13.04
N TYR A 173 -1.50 7.15 -13.76
CA TYR A 173 -2.87 7.09 -14.26
C TYR A 173 -2.90 6.77 -15.76
N GLY A 174 -3.99 6.15 -16.21
CA GLY A 174 -4.23 5.84 -17.62
C GLY A 174 -3.27 4.80 -18.22
N SER A 175 -2.63 3.96 -17.40
CA SER A 175 -1.68 2.94 -17.85
C SER A 175 -1.97 1.56 -17.26
N THR A 176 -1.58 0.51 -17.98
CA THR A 176 -1.72 -0.90 -17.55
C THR A 176 -0.40 -1.48 -17.05
N ILE A 177 0.56 -0.63 -16.67
CA ILE A 177 1.86 -1.09 -16.19
C ILE A 177 1.72 -1.66 -14.78
N ASP A 178 2.17 -2.90 -14.57
CA ASP A 178 2.27 -3.43 -13.22
C ASP A 178 3.36 -2.63 -12.48
N CYS A 179 2.94 -1.89 -11.45
CA CYS A 179 3.82 -1.07 -10.63
C CYS A 179 3.11 -0.74 -9.32
N ILE A 180 3.87 -0.61 -8.24
CA ILE A 180 3.33 -0.22 -6.94
C ILE A 180 2.68 1.17 -6.98
N MET A 181 3.15 2.06 -7.83
CA MET A 181 2.59 3.41 -8.00
C MET A 181 1.47 3.48 -9.05
N ASN A 182 0.93 2.35 -9.54
CA ASN A 182 -0.18 2.39 -10.50
C ASN A 182 -1.55 2.42 -9.80
N ALA A 183 -2.20 3.59 -9.83
CA ALA A 183 -3.54 3.83 -9.30
C ALA A 183 -4.67 3.63 -10.34
N SER A 184 -4.35 3.28 -11.59
CA SER A 184 -5.33 3.08 -12.67
C SER A 184 -6.28 1.92 -12.37
N GLY A 185 -7.55 2.07 -12.77
CA GLY A 185 -8.58 1.04 -12.62
C GLY A 185 -8.81 0.64 -11.16
N GLY A 186 -8.71 1.60 -10.23
CA GLY A 186 -8.87 1.34 -8.79
C GLY A 186 -7.75 0.48 -8.19
N GLY A 187 -6.51 0.60 -8.72
CA GLY A 187 -5.36 -0.17 -8.25
C GLY A 187 -5.26 -1.59 -8.83
N THR A 188 -5.95 -1.90 -9.93
CA THR A 188 -5.89 -3.21 -10.59
C THR A 188 -4.46 -3.64 -10.94
N TYR A 189 -3.64 -2.67 -11.34
CA TYR A 189 -2.24 -2.85 -11.75
C TYR A 189 -1.24 -2.54 -10.63
N MET A 190 -1.73 -2.30 -9.40
CA MET A 190 -0.88 -2.08 -8.24
C MET A 190 -0.26 -3.41 -7.81
N LYS A 191 1.05 -3.59 -8.07
CA LYS A 191 1.83 -4.76 -7.68
C LYS A 191 2.98 -4.34 -6.78
N ALA A 192 3.45 -5.22 -5.90
CA ALA A 192 4.60 -4.95 -5.01
C ALA A 192 5.94 -4.96 -5.78
N LEU A 193 6.09 -4.08 -6.76
CA LEU A 193 7.28 -3.89 -7.58
C LEU A 193 7.34 -2.45 -8.11
N TYR A 194 8.53 -1.88 -8.26
CA TYR A 194 8.69 -0.57 -8.91
C TYR A 194 8.95 -0.80 -10.40
N CYS A 195 8.21 -0.11 -11.28
CA CYS A 195 8.48 -0.20 -12.71
C CYS A 195 9.87 0.37 -13.05
N GLU A 196 10.49 -0.20 -14.07
CA GLU A 196 11.82 0.20 -14.54
C GLU A 196 11.72 0.74 -15.97
N GLY A 197 12.35 1.89 -16.21
CA GLY A 197 12.40 2.54 -17.51
C GLY A 197 11.08 3.17 -17.97
N GLY A 198 11.11 3.75 -19.17
CA GLY A 198 9.97 4.45 -19.77
C GLY A 198 9.61 5.77 -19.06
N GLN A 199 8.36 6.22 -19.24
CA GLN A 199 7.88 7.51 -18.73
C GLN A 199 7.88 7.60 -17.20
N TYR A 200 7.67 6.48 -16.51
CA TYR A 200 7.34 6.46 -15.09
C TYR A 200 8.47 5.99 -14.16
N ASP A 201 9.55 5.43 -14.71
CA ASP A 201 10.73 4.82 -14.07
C ASP A 201 10.85 5.02 -12.53
N CYS A 202 10.01 4.30 -11.78
CA CYS A 202 9.95 4.41 -10.33
C CYS A 202 11.22 3.86 -9.68
N TRP A 203 11.74 2.76 -10.24
CA TRP A 203 12.99 2.19 -9.78
C TRP A 203 14.18 3.12 -10.02
N GLY A 204 14.27 3.74 -11.20
CA GLY A 204 15.27 4.78 -11.48
C GLY A 204 15.21 5.94 -10.48
N SER A 205 14.00 6.41 -10.17
CA SER A 205 13.77 7.46 -9.16
C SER A 205 14.24 7.04 -7.77
N MET A 206 13.92 5.81 -7.34
CA MET A 206 14.37 5.23 -6.07
C MET A 206 15.89 5.10 -6.00
N LYS A 207 16.52 4.56 -7.05
CA LYS A 207 17.98 4.42 -7.16
C LYS A 207 18.68 5.75 -7.04
N SER A 208 18.24 6.74 -7.82
CA SER A 208 18.84 8.07 -7.84
C SER A 208 18.76 8.73 -6.47
N ARG A 209 17.59 8.65 -5.83
CA ARG A 209 17.33 9.32 -4.55
C ARG A 209 18.04 8.68 -3.38
N LEU A 210 18.00 7.36 -3.31
CA LEU A 210 18.55 6.63 -2.17
C LEU A 210 20.00 6.21 -2.40
N GLY A 211 20.51 6.24 -3.63
CA GLY A 211 21.81 5.68 -3.99
C GLY A 211 21.78 4.15 -3.93
N LEU A 212 20.78 3.54 -4.57
CA LEU A 212 20.66 2.07 -4.67
C LEU A 212 21.44 1.57 -5.89
N SER A 213 21.97 0.36 -5.80
CA SER A 213 22.64 -0.32 -6.91
C SER A 213 21.63 -0.97 -7.86
N ASP A 214 22.02 -1.12 -9.13
CA ASP A 214 21.24 -1.87 -10.12
C ASP A 214 21.20 -3.37 -9.83
N SER A 215 22.32 -3.90 -9.31
CA SER A 215 22.50 -5.31 -9.01
C SER A 215 21.68 -5.80 -7.82
N GLY A 216 21.16 -4.90 -6.99
CA GLY A 216 20.50 -5.27 -5.75
C GLY A 216 21.49 -5.64 -4.64
N GLY A 217 20.92 -5.95 -3.48
CA GLY A 217 21.59 -6.61 -2.37
C GLY A 217 21.30 -8.11 -2.35
N SER A 218 21.77 -8.77 -1.30
CA SER A 218 21.54 -10.21 -1.07
C SER A 218 21.15 -10.47 0.38
N GLY A 219 20.66 -11.69 0.66
CA GLY A 219 20.28 -12.11 2.00
C GLY A 219 18.78 -12.06 2.28
N ALA A 220 18.41 -12.54 3.46
CA ALA A 220 17.04 -12.54 3.93
C ALA A 220 16.57 -11.13 4.29
N VAL A 221 15.24 -10.92 4.26
CA VAL A 221 14.61 -9.69 4.75
C VAL A 221 15.06 -9.45 6.20
N PRO A 222 15.68 -8.29 6.52
CA PRO A 222 16.02 -7.97 7.89
C PRO A 222 14.76 -7.82 8.76
N ALA A 223 14.85 -8.17 10.04
CA ALA A 223 13.72 -8.04 10.95
C ALA A 223 13.29 -6.57 11.14
N THR A 224 11.98 -6.34 11.17
CA THR A 224 11.38 -5.05 11.54
C THR A 224 10.96 -5.08 13.01
N GLU A 225 11.57 -4.21 13.82
CA GLU A 225 11.18 -3.97 15.21
C GLU A 225 9.84 -3.23 15.26
N ILE A 226 8.88 -3.74 16.02
CA ILE A 226 7.60 -3.08 16.29
C ILE A 226 7.55 -2.65 17.75
N VAL A 227 7.35 -1.37 17.99
CA VAL A 227 7.14 -0.78 19.31
C VAL A 227 5.72 -0.28 19.39
N ILE A 228 4.95 -0.68 20.41
CA ILE A 228 3.57 -0.22 20.61
C ILE A 228 3.54 0.62 21.88
N GLU A 229 3.05 1.85 21.75
CA GLU A 229 2.85 2.85 22.81
C GLU A 229 1.36 3.12 23.07
#